data_AF-A0A379Z5M1-F1
#
_entry.id   AF-A0A379Z5M1-F1
#
_cell.length_a   1.000
_cell.length_b   1.000
_cell.length_c   1.000
_cell.angle_alpha   90.00
_cell.angle_beta   90.00
_cell.angle_gamma   90.00
#
_symmetry.space_group_name_H-M   'P 1'
#
loop_
_entity.id
_entity.type
_entity.pdbx_description
1 polymer ?
#
loop_
_entity_poly.entity_id
_entity_poly.type
_entity_poly.pdbx_seq_one_letter_code
_entity_poly.pdbx_strand_id
1 'polypeptide(L)'
;MTERRQGVRKLYSARRHSGLRREGDQRRNEKNRIWNLDPYLQTSWQLTPHWTLDAGLRYSTVSFDSTDYYITPRNGDDSGSKRYHQWLPMGSLNYKINPAWNVYLSAGRGF
;
A
#
# COMPACT_ATOMS: atom_id res chain seq x y z
N MET A 1 9.22 1.21 -0.18
CA MET A 1 9.38 2.14 -1.32
C MET A 1 9.55 3.55 -0.79
N THR A 2 10.47 4.33 -1.37
CA THR A 2 10.69 5.73 -1.01
C THR A 2 10.58 6.55 -2.28
N GLU A 3 9.76 7.59 -2.27
CA GLU A 3 9.51 8.48 -3.40
C GLU A 3 9.84 9.91 -3.00
N ARG A 4 10.51 10.66 -3.89
CA ARG A 4 10.76 12.09 -3.71
C ARG A 4 9.96 12.86 -4.76
N ARG A 5 9.09 13.75 -4.31
CA ARG A 5 8.26 14.59 -5.20
C ARG A 5 8.72 16.03 -5.12
N GLN A 6 9.12 16.58 -6.27
CA GLN A 6 9.50 17.98 -6.40
C GLN A 6 8.62 18.65 -7.45
N GLY A 7 8.11 19.83 -7.11
CA GLY A 7 7.33 20.67 -8.01
C GLY A 7 7.97 22.05 -8.12
N VAL A 8 8.22 22.50 -9.35
CA VAL A 8 8.73 23.85 -9.66
C VAL A 8 7.71 24.61 -10.50
N ARG A 9 7.54 25.90 -10.22
CA ARG A 9 6.65 26.74 -11.04
C ARG A 9 7.30 26.98 -12.39
N LYS A 10 6.65 26.56 -13.49
CA LYS A 10 7.10 26.94 -14.84
C LYS A 10 6.71 28.38 -15.13
N LEU A 11 7.70 29.26 -15.34
CA LEU A 11 7.49 30.61 -15.85
C LEU A 11 7.66 30.56 -17.38
N TYR A 12 6.59 30.84 -18.12
CA TYR A 12 6.65 31.02 -19.56
C TYR A 12 6.82 32.52 -19.87
N SER A 13 7.97 32.91 -20.41
CA SER A 13 8.16 34.25 -20.95
C SER A 13 7.50 34.34 -22.32
N ALA A 14 6.35 35.02 -22.39
CA ALA A 14 5.68 35.32 -23.66
C ALA A 14 6.38 36.50 -24.36
N ARG A 15 7.61 36.31 -24.85
CA ARG A 15 8.23 37.19 -25.86
C ARG A 15 9.12 36.36 -26.78
N ARG A 16 8.78 36.38 -28.08
CA ARG A 16 9.58 35.81 -29.16
C ARG A 16 11.01 36.38 -29.06
N HIS A 17 12.00 35.52 -29.30
CA HIS A 17 13.46 35.71 -29.22
C HIS A 17 14.12 35.16 -27.94
N SER A 18 14.75 33.99 -28.13
CA SER A 18 15.89 33.43 -27.38
C SER A 18 16.07 33.93 -25.94
N GLY A 19 15.44 33.26 -24.98
CA GLY A 19 15.57 33.58 -23.56
C GLY A 19 15.44 32.34 -22.69
N LEU A 20 16.55 31.99 -22.03
CA LEU A 20 16.75 30.92 -21.06
C LEU A 20 15.50 30.55 -20.25
N ARG A 21 15.18 29.25 -20.25
CA ARG A 21 14.17 28.62 -19.41
C ARG A 21 14.61 28.73 -17.94
N ARG A 22 14.19 29.81 -17.26
CA ARG A 22 14.40 29.94 -15.81
C ARG A 22 13.47 28.96 -15.09
N GLU A 23 14.07 28.01 -14.39
CA GLU A 23 13.38 27.17 -13.41
C GLU A 23 12.80 28.10 -12.34
N GLY A 24 11.47 28.20 -12.26
CA GLY A 24 10.81 29.09 -11.29
C GLY A 24 10.78 28.48 -9.89
N ASP A 25 10.36 29.28 -8.91
CA ASP A 25 10.39 28.91 -7.49
C ASP A 25 9.89 27.49 -7.25
N GLN A 26 10.63 26.75 -6.42
CA GLN A 26 10.17 25.49 -5.86
C GLN A 26 8.83 25.74 -5.15
N ARG A 27 7.87 24.85 -5.37
CA ARG A 27 6.50 24.91 -4.82
C ARG A 27 6.15 23.66 -4.02
N ARG A 28 6.98 22.63 -4.08
CA ARG A 28 6.76 21.33 -3.42
C ARG A 28 8.08 20.57 -3.30
N ASN A 29 8.38 19.99 -2.14
CA ASN A 29 9.56 19.16 -1.92
C ASN A 29 9.27 18.16 -0.80
N GLU A 30 8.68 17.02 -1.13
CA GLU A 30 8.27 16.03 -0.14
C GLU A 30 9.03 14.73 -0.36
N LYS A 31 9.42 14.08 0.74
CA LYS A 31 9.91 12.70 0.74
C LYS A 31 8.84 11.83 1.38
N ASN A 32 8.28 10.93 0.57
CA ASN A 32 7.29 9.96 1.01
C ASN A 32 7.95 8.59 1.15
N ARG A 33 7.77 7.93 2.29
CA ARG A 33 8.22 6.57 2.54
C ARG A 33 7.01 5.70 2.86
N ILE A 34 6.86 4.64 2.08
CA ILE A 34 5.80 3.63 2.24
C ILE A 34 6.47 2.29 2.46
N TRP A 35 6.06 1.58 3.50
CA TRP A 35 6.47 0.19 3.70
C TRP A 35 5.29 -0.64 4.19
N ASN A 36 5.29 -1.92 3.80
CA ASN A 36 4.34 -2.92 4.24
C ASN A 36 5.09 -4.10 4.89
N LEU A 37 4.51 -4.63 5.95
CA LEU A 37 4.98 -5.85 6.62
C LEU A 37 3.76 -6.69 6.95
N ASP A 38 3.70 -7.88 6.34
CA ASP A 38 2.52 -8.71 6.40
C ASP A 38 2.85 -10.17 6.76
N PRO A 39 3.22 -10.48 8.02
CA PRO A 39 3.39 -11.86 8.44
C PRO A 39 2.09 -12.64 8.24
N TYR A 40 2.22 -13.87 7.79
CA TYR A 40 1.10 -14.77 7.54
C TYR A 40 1.40 -16.17 8.05
N LEU A 41 0.32 -16.87 8.40
CA LEU A 41 0.32 -18.27 8.74
C LEU A 41 -0.82 -18.94 7.97
N GLN A 42 -0.55 -20.08 7.38
CA GLN A 42 -1.55 -20.92 6.75
C GLN A 42 -1.34 -22.37 7.21
N THR A 43 -2.43 -23.01 7.59
CA THR A 43 -2.47 -24.39 8.04
C THR A 43 -3.51 -25.15 7.24
N SER A 44 -3.20 -26.42 6.94
CA SER A 44 -4.12 -27.35 6.29
C SER A 44 -4.20 -28.61 7.13
N TRP A 45 -5.41 -29.03 7.46
CA TRP A 45 -5.68 -30.19 8.28
C TRP A 45 -6.60 -31.14 7.55
N GLN A 46 -6.11 -32.36 7.31
CA GLN A 46 -6.95 -33.45 6.85
C GLN A 46 -7.67 -34.06 8.05
N LEU A 47 -8.88 -33.59 8.33
CA LEU A 47 -9.69 -34.05 9.47
C LEU A 47 -10.16 -35.49 9.27
N THR A 48 -10.49 -35.84 8.02
CA THR A 48 -10.86 -37.20 7.60
C THR A 48 -10.39 -37.43 6.15
N PRO A 49 -10.48 -38.65 5.59
CA PRO A 49 -10.17 -38.87 4.17
C PRO A 49 -11.01 -38.02 3.19
N HIS A 50 -12.16 -37.51 3.65
CA HIS A 50 -13.10 -36.73 2.85
C HIS A 50 -13.12 -35.25 3.23
N TRP A 51 -12.62 -34.85 4.40
CA TRP A 51 -12.69 -33.46 4.88
C TRP A 51 -11.31 -32.87 5.07
N THR A 52 -11.07 -31.73 4.44
CA THR A 52 -9.89 -30.91 4.62
C THR A 52 -10.30 -29.52 5.07
N LEU A 53 -9.69 -29.04 6.16
CA LEU A 53 -9.88 -27.71 6.68
C LEU A 53 -8.59 -26.92 6.46
N ASP A 54 -8.69 -25.83 5.71
CA ASP A 54 -7.62 -24.85 5.57
C ASP A 54 -7.98 -23.60 6.37
N ALA A 55 -7.01 -23.09 7.11
CA ALA A 55 -7.15 -21.86 7.86
C ALA A 55 -5.93 -20.98 7.59
N GLY A 56 -6.15 -19.68 7.51
CA GLY A 56 -5.07 -18.72 7.33
C GLY A 56 -5.34 -17.42 8.06
N LEU A 57 -4.25 -16.78 8.46
CA LEU A 57 -4.29 -15.48 9.09
C LEU A 57 -3.11 -14.66 8.59
N ARG A 58 -3.41 -13.46 8.11
CA ARG A 58 -2.40 -12.47 7.75
C ARG A 58 -2.60 -11.23 8.58
N TYR A 59 -1.52 -10.72 9.17
CA TYR A 59 -1.53 -9.45 9.89
C TYR A 59 -0.87 -8.41 9.00
N SER A 60 -1.66 -7.53 8.38
CA SER A 60 -1.11 -6.54 7.45
C SER A 60 -0.82 -5.23 8.15
N THR A 61 0.41 -4.74 8.03
CA THR A 61 0.81 -3.42 8.53
C THR A 61 1.30 -2.56 7.38
N VAL A 62 0.64 -1.44 7.14
CA VAL A 62 1.04 -0.45 6.13
C VAL A 62 1.36 0.87 6.82
N SER A 63 2.57 1.38 6.60
CA SER A 63 3.02 2.65 7.16
C SER A 63 3.31 3.65 6.05
N PHE A 64 2.75 4.84 6.20
CA PHE A 64 2.98 6.01 5.38
C PHE A 64 3.72 7.05 6.22
N ASP A 65 4.81 7.57 5.70
CA ASP A 65 5.62 8.61 6.31
C ASP A 65 5.89 9.67 5.24
N SER A 66 5.50 10.91 5.50
CA SER A 66 5.73 12.05 4.61
C SER A 66 6.53 13.09 5.36
N THR A 67 7.67 13.48 4.81
CA THR A 67 8.46 14.60 5.29
C THR A 67 8.40 15.71 4.25
N ASP A 68 7.80 16.84 4.61
CA ASP A 68 7.80 18.04 3.81
C ASP A 68 9.06 18.87 4.07
N TYR A 69 9.76 19.24 3.00
CA TYR A 69 10.92 20.11 3.02
C TYR A 69 10.60 21.48 2.39
N TYR A 70 9.33 21.74 2.03
CA TYR A 70 8.88 22.99 1.42
C TYR A 70 7.98 23.81 2.38
N ILE A 71 8.62 24.33 3.43
CA ILE A 71 7.98 25.17 4.44
C ILE A 71 8.19 26.65 4.08
N THR A 72 7.11 27.43 3.97
CA THR A 72 7.18 28.88 3.72
C THR A 72 6.22 29.63 4.66
N PRO A 73 6.33 30.96 4.84
CA PRO A 73 5.41 31.71 5.71
C PRO A 73 3.91 31.62 5.31
N ARG A 74 3.61 31.15 4.09
CA ARG A 74 2.25 30.90 3.58
C ARG A 74 1.93 29.41 3.39
N ASN A 75 2.89 28.50 3.57
CA ASN A 75 2.73 27.05 3.45
C ASN A 75 3.32 26.39 4.70
N GLY A 76 2.45 25.89 5.57
CA GLY A 76 2.85 25.22 6.82
C GLY A 76 3.58 23.90 6.58
N ASP A 77 3.92 23.23 7.67
CA ASP A 77 4.51 21.89 7.61
C ASP A 77 3.41 20.83 7.43
N ASP A 78 3.37 20.21 6.25
CA ASP A 78 2.45 19.11 5.91
C ASP A 78 3.07 17.72 6.20
N SER A 79 4.16 17.66 6.97
CA SER A 79 4.77 16.39 7.40
C SER A 79 3.82 15.60 8.28
N GLY A 80 3.85 14.26 8.15
CA GLY A 80 3.02 13.39 8.96
C GLY A 80 3.27 11.92 8.71
N SER A 81 2.95 11.11 9.71
CA SER A 81 2.98 9.66 9.60
C SER A 81 1.63 9.05 9.93
N LYS A 82 1.23 8.03 9.19
CA LYS A 82 0.05 7.21 9.48
C LYS A 82 0.41 5.75 9.35
N ARG A 83 -0.01 4.94 10.32
CA ARG A 83 0.17 3.49 10.33
C ARG A 83 -1.19 2.83 10.42
N TYR A 84 -1.45 1.91 9.51
CA TYR A 84 -2.65 1.10 9.47
C TYR A 84 -2.27 -0.36 9.72
N HIS A 85 -3.09 -1.04 10.51
CA HIS A 85 -2.95 -2.46 10.77
C HIS A 85 -4.32 -3.13 10.61
N GLN A 86 -4.34 -4.32 10.01
CA GLN A 86 -5.57 -5.09 9.83
C GLN A 86 -5.29 -6.59 9.95
N TRP A 87 -6.20 -7.28 10.63
CA TRP A 87 -6.25 -8.74 10.64
C TRP A 87 -7.07 -9.24 9.45
N LEU A 88 -6.46 -10.11 8.66
CA LEU A 88 -7.05 -10.71 7.47
C LEU A 88 -7.16 -12.23 7.68
N PRO A 89 -8.18 -12.70 8.44
CA PRO A 89 -8.47 -14.12 8.58
C PRO A 89 -9.09 -14.67 7.30
N MET A 90 -8.78 -15.94 7.03
CA MET A 90 -9.43 -16.74 5.99
C MET A 90 -9.58 -18.19 6.46
N GLY A 91 -10.57 -18.88 5.93
CA GLY A 91 -10.73 -20.30 6.11
C GLY A 91 -11.50 -20.92 4.96
N SER A 92 -11.16 -22.16 4.63
CA SER A 92 -11.92 -22.97 3.70
C SER A 92 -12.11 -24.38 4.22
N LEU A 93 -13.29 -24.91 3.98
CA LEU A 93 -13.62 -26.30 4.25
C LEU A 93 -13.87 -26.99 2.91
N ASN A 94 -13.11 -28.04 2.65
CA ASN A 94 -13.20 -28.84 1.44
C ASN A 94 -13.75 -30.23 1.78
N TYR A 95 -14.71 -30.68 0.99
CA TYR A 95 -15.32 -31.99 1.05
C TYR A 95 -15.09 -32.75 -0.25
N LYS A 96 -14.40 -33.88 -0.16
CA LYS A 96 -14.16 -34.80 -1.26
C LYS A 96 -15.34 -35.77 -1.35
N ILE A 97 -16.14 -35.65 -2.41
CA ILE A 97 -17.27 -36.53 -2.67
C ILE A 97 -16.78 -37.88 -3.21
N ASN A 98 -15.83 -37.86 -4.15
CA ASN A 98 -15.16 -39.03 -4.72
C ASN A 98 -13.80 -38.59 -5.31
N PRO A 99 -12.98 -39.50 -5.88
CA PRO A 99 -11.69 -39.13 -6.47
C PRO A 99 -11.76 -38.11 -7.62
N ALA A 100 -12.92 -37.94 -8.25
CA ALA A 100 -13.14 -37.03 -9.37
C ALA A 100 -13.86 -35.73 -8.98
N TRP A 101 -14.46 -35.64 -7.78
CA TRP A 101 -15.31 -34.52 -7.37
C TRP A 101 -15.04 -34.07 -5.94
N ASN A 102 -14.89 -32.76 -5.78
CA ASN A 102 -14.70 -32.09 -4.51
C ASN A 102 -15.45 -30.76 -4.51
N VAL A 103 -16.02 -30.41 -3.36
CA VAL A 103 -16.76 -29.18 -3.13
C VAL A 103 -16.09 -28.44 -1.98
N TYR A 104 -15.91 -27.14 -2.12
CA TYR A 104 -15.31 -26.32 -1.09
C TYR A 104 -16.18 -25.11 -0.77
N LEU A 105 -16.09 -24.67 0.48
CA LEU A 105 -16.68 -23.43 0.97
C LEU A 105 -15.56 -22.61 1.59
N SER A 106 -15.40 -21.36 1.19
CA SER A 106 -14.40 -20.46 1.75
C SER A 106 -15.01 -19.14 2.23
N ALA A 107 -14.40 -18.58 3.26
CA ALA A 107 -14.75 -17.27 3.80
C ALA A 107 -13.49 -16.56 4.28
N GLY A 108 -13.45 -15.24 4.14
CA GLY A 108 -12.33 -14.44 4.61
C GLY A 108 -12.66 -12.95 4.63
N ARG A 109 -11.80 -12.18 5.30
CA ARG A 109 -11.94 -10.73 5.41
C ARG A 109 -10.81 -10.02 4.66
N GLY A 110 -11.19 -9.02 3.86
CA GLY A 110 -10.27 -8.13 3.13
C GLY A 110 -9.89 -6.86 3.88
N PHE A 111 -8.97 -6.10 3.28
CA PHE A 111 -8.49 -4.80 3.75
C PHE A 111 -9.38 -3.66 3.23
#